data_AF-A0A957T4E8-F1
#
_entry.id   AF-A0A957T4E8-F1
#
_cell.length_a   1.000
_cell.length_b   1.000
_cell.length_c   1.000
_cell.angle_alpha   90.00
_cell.angle_beta   90.00
_cell.angle_gamma   90.00
#
_symmetry.space_group_name_H-M   'P 1'
#
loop_
_entity.id
_entity.type
_entity.pdbx_description
1 polymer ?
#
loop_
_entity_poly.entity_id
_entity_poly.type
_entity_poly.pdbx_seq_one_letter_code
_entity_poly.pdbx_strand_id
1 'polypeptide(L)'
;PATLIPDLAGARSQIESHIEVLNKYVVAQQWPLQRMQVMKHLASREFGIPPTRFCDYIVQFSPEIYNKRIRKYVKNWEEILETIDAEHPMDRMKALMAENKSIYADIYKRRLYQEQILTFKDLHQHIHDFAREHSTSASIKNYVKALSAVAATVMKSYQGESFVRSPLYTIVCKKLEFLYYKQRVHPGFDLHRAAIQLFKLDTQRHDSICSRSSDHVDMLERFHVGANGAFVSHEEHKAHSELQNLAAMFMDMIEILSANREELIANFKDAYLRWIGREDESVDFQSSHYILTHGYSRTVRETIKYGLRPLIAESDSHNRPRVYIIKSSDEDAIDTRLMEFELRQNVLNENEGQSPLEIMSADESVLLDLFGPHSHVLLVLGTEAYDQKCHVIHPRGIRLRELRTAIQKTGAHCTVMIVAEGYKCHDNLLEIQEFYQHHLDRIAINGAGQVDEVVSTNGLGIRNNLSDIHPKGYHNGVPVS
;
A
#
# COMPACT_ATOMS: atom_id res chain seq x y z
N PRO A 1 -52.64 -7.46 4.20
CA PRO A 1 -53.87 -6.79 4.70
C PRO A 1 -54.24 -5.62 3.78
N ALA A 2 -55.22 -5.87 2.92
CA ALA A 2 -55.82 -4.90 2.02
C ALA A 2 -56.79 -4.01 2.81
N THR A 3 -56.36 -2.78 3.09
CA THR A 3 -57.14 -1.55 3.42
C THR A 3 -56.15 -0.57 4.04
N LEU A 4 -55.43 0.13 3.17
CA LEU A 4 -54.68 1.36 3.42
C LEU A 4 -54.12 1.73 2.04
N ILE A 5 -54.95 2.38 1.23
CA ILE A 5 -54.42 3.26 0.20
C ILE A 5 -54.36 4.61 0.92
N PRO A 6 -53.22 4.99 1.52
CA PRO A 6 -53.06 6.36 1.96
C PRO A 6 -53.19 7.22 0.70
N ASP A 7 -54.01 8.25 0.77
CA ASP A 7 -54.18 9.31 -0.22
C ASP A 7 -53.05 9.35 -1.28
N LEU A 8 -53.22 8.61 -2.38
CA LEU A 8 -52.19 8.47 -3.43
C LEU A 8 -51.92 9.82 -4.08
N ALA A 9 -52.95 10.69 -4.15
CA ALA A 9 -52.82 12.06 -4.63
C ALA A 9 -51.97 12.91 -3.68
N GLY A 10 -52.19 12.76 -2.36
CA GLY A 10 -51.36 13.37 -1.32
C GLY A 10 -49.91 12.89 -1.35
N ALA A 11 -49.68 11.59 -1.52
CA ALA A 11 -48.34 11.00 -1.65
C ALA A 11 -47.64 11.48 -2.94
N ARG A 12 -48.37 11.54 -4.06
CA ARG A 12 -47.88 12.06 -5.34
C ARG A 12 -47.42 13.50 -5.22
N SER A 13 -48.28 14.38 -4.70
CA SER A 13 -47.97 15.80 -4.53
C SER A 13 -46.77 16.03 -3.60
N GLN A 14 -46.64 15.22 -2.55
CA GLN A 14 -45.47 15.26 -1.66
C GLN A 14 -44.17 14.82 -2.37
N ILE A 15 -44.21 13.77 -3.19
CA ILE A 15 -43.05 13.31 -3.97
C ILE A 15 -42.66 14.34 -5.02
N GLU A 16 -43.61 14.91 -5.75
CA GLU A 16 -43.38 15.97 -6.74
C GLU A 16 -42.71 17.20 -6.10
N SER A 17 -43.24 17.66 -4.96
CA SER A 17 -42.65 18.75 -4.18
C SER A 17 -41.23 18.41 -3.70
N HIS A 18 -41.00 17.17 -3.25
CA HIS A 18 -39.68 16.72 -2.84
C HIS A 18 -38.67 16.71 -4.00
N ILE A 19 -39.07 16.21 -5.18
CA ILE A 19 -38.25 16.21 -6.39
C ILE A 19 -37.90 17.64 -6.82
N GLU A 20 -38.86 18.56 -6.79
CA GLU A 20 -38.62 19.97 -7.15
C GLU A 20 -37.57 20.61 -6.23
N VAL A 21 -37.71 20.40 -4.91
CA VAL A 21 -36.74 20.88 -3.92
C VAL A 21 -35.36 20.25 -4.13
N LEU A 22 -35.29 18.93 -4.33
CA LEU A 22 -34.03 18.24 -4.59
C LEU A 22 -33.35 18.78 -5.84
N ASN A 23 -34.08 18.95 -6.95
CA ASN A 23 -33.52 19.46 -8.20
C ASN A 23 -32.93 20.87 -8.05
N LYS A 24 -33.60 21.75 -7.29
CA LYS A 24 -33.04 23.06 -6.93
C LYS A 24 -31.70 22.92 -6.17
N TYR A 25 -31.62 21.99 -5.22
CA TYR A 25 -30.37 21.71 -4.51
C TYR A 25 -29.28 21.11 -5.41
N VAL A 26 -29.62 20.17 -6.29
CA VAL A 26 -28.66 19.57 -7.22
C VAL A 26 -28.03 20.64 -8.11
N VAL A 27 -28.85 21.53 -8.68
CA VAL A 27 -28.39 22.64 -9.52
C VAL A 27 -27.50 23.59 -8.72
N ALA A 28 -27.93 24.00 -7.52
CA ALA A 28 -27.15 24.89 -6.66
C ALA A 28 -25.78 24.30 -6.25
N GLN A 29 -25.67 22.97 -6.12
CA GLN A 29 -24.43 22.30 -5.75
C GLN A 29 -23.46 22.09 -6.92
N GLN A 30 -23.86 22.30 -8.18
CA GLN A 30 -22.98 22.05 -9.33
C GLN A 30 -21.71 22.89 -9.31
N TRP A 31 -21.83 24.20 -9.06
CA TRP A 31 -20.68 25.10 -9.04
C TRP A 31 -19.71 24.79 -7.88
N PRO A 32 -20.18 24.59 -6.63
CA PRO A 32 -19.33 24.10 -5.54
C PRO A 32 -18.60 22.79 -5.89
N LEU A 33 -19.28 21.81 -6.48
CA LEU A 33 -18.68 20.52 -6.83
C LEU A 33 -17.60 20.65 -7.92
N GLN A 34 -17.82 21.50 -8.93
CA GLN A 34 -16.80 21.81 -9.94
C GLN A 34 -15.58 22.47 -9.32
N ARG A 35 -15.78 23.44 -8.42
CA ARG A 35 -14.68 24.09 -7.70
C ARG A 35 -13.91 23.09 -6.83
N MET A 36 -14.60 22.20 -6.12
CA MET A 36 -13.97 21.11 -5.35
C MET A 36 -13.16 20.17 -6.24
N GLN A 37 -13.65 19.85 -7.44
CA GLN A 37 -12.92 19.03 -8.39
C GLN A 37 -11.60 19.70 -8.82
N VAL A 38 -11.63 21.01 -9.11
CA VAL A 38 -10.41 21.76 -9.44
C VAL A 38 -9.44 21.81 -8.25
N MET A 39 -9.94 22.13 -7.05
CA MET A 39 -9.10 22.17 -5.83
C MET A 39 -8.48 20.81 -5.52
N LYS A 40 -9.21 19.71 -5.74
CA LYS A 40 -8.68 18.35 -5.63
C LYS A 40 -7.48 18.14 -6.56
N HIS A 41 -7.57 18.53 -7.83
CA HIS A 41 -6.47 18.37 -8.78
C HIS A 41 -5.25 19.23 -8.41
N LEU A 42 -5.49 20.44 -7.91
CA LEU A 42 -4.41 21.31 -7.43
C LEU A 42 -3.72 20.71 -6.20
N ALA A 43 -4.48 20.31 -5.18
CA ALA A 43 -3.96 19.68 -3.97
C ALA A 43 -3.23 18.36 -4.30
N SER A 44 -3.81 17.53 -5.15
CA SER A 44 -3.20 16.31 -5.67
C SER A 44 -1.81 16.57 -6.28
N ARG A 45 -1.67 17.62 -7.09
CA ARG A 45 -0.37 18.03 -7.67
C ARG A 45 0.60 18.56 -6.63
N GLU A 46 0.12 19.39 -5.69
CA GLU A 46 0.94 19.99 -4.64
C GLU A 46 1.49 18.95 -3.66
N PHE A 47 0.67 17.97 -3.29
CA PHE A 47 1.05 16.87 -2.40
C PHE A 47 1.75 15.71 -3.12
N GLY A 48 1.76 15.69 -4.46
CA GLY A 48 2.32 14.58 -5.23
C GLY A 48 1.52 13.27 -5.09
N ILE A 49 0.21 13.35 -4.84
CA ILE A 49 -0.66 12.19 -4.59
C ILE A 49 -1.71 12.12 -5.70
N PRO A 50 -1.91 10.97 -6.39
CA PRO A 50 -2.90 10.87 -7.46
C PRO A 50 -4.32 11.30 -7.03
N PRO A 51 -5.11 11.97 -7.91
CA PRO A 51 -6.39 12.55 -7.52
C PRO A 51 -7.40 11.54 -6.95
N THR A 52 -7.45 10.32 -7.48
CA THR A 52 -8.33 9.25 -7.01
C THR A 52 -8.00 8.86 -5.58
N ARG A 53 -6.70 8.70 -5.26
CA ARG A 53 -6.23 8.36 -3.91
C ARG A 53 -6.45 9.48 -2.91
N PHE A 54 -6.19 10.72 -3.35
CA PHE A 54 -6.49 11.90 -2.56
C PHE A 54 -7.99 11.91 -2.20
N CYS A 55 -8.86 11.60 -3.16
CA CYS A 55 -10.30 11.46 -2.93
C CYS A 55 -10.66 10.30 -2.01
N ASP A 56 -10.12 9.10 -2.22
CA ASP A 56 -10.62 7.90 -1.56
C ASP A 56 -10.10 7.74 -0.15
N TYR A 57 -8.89 8.24 0.14
CA TYR A 57 -8.24 7.98 1.41
C TYR A 57 -7.95 9.25 2.20
N ILE A 58 -7.55 10.35 1.56
CA ILE A 58 -7.31 11.61 2.30
C ILE A 58 -8.63 12.34 2.56
N VAL A 59 -9.40 12.60 1.52
CA VAL A 59 -10.67 13.32 1.66
C VAL A 59 -11.83 12.35 1.93
N GLN A 60 -11.76 11.09 1.48
CA GLN A 60 -12.88 10.12 1.49
C GLN A 60 -14.16 10.64 0.80
N PHE A 61 -13.98 11.54 -0.16
CA PHE A 61 -15.05 12.19 -0.92
C PHE A 61 -14.59 12.48 -2.35
N SER A 62 -15.42 12.06 -3.31
CA SER A 62 -15.26 12.38 -4.73
C SER A 62 -16.45 13.22 -5.20
N PRO A 63 -16.23 14.47 -5.65
CA PRO A 63 -17.29 15.33 -6.16
C PRO A 63 -18.08 14.69 -7.30
N GLU A 64 -17.39 13.95 -8.18
CA GLU A 64 -17.99 13.26 -9.31
C GLU A 64 -18.91 12.12 -8.88
N ILE A 65 -18.44 11.25 -7.97
CA ILE A 65 -19.24 10.13 -7.45
C ILE A 65 -20.46 10.66 -6.70
N TYR A 66 -20.27 11.71 -5.89
CA TYR A 66 -21.36 12.36 -5.17
C TYR A 66 -22.42 12.92 -6.14
N ASN A 67 -22.01 13.63 -7.19
CA ASN A 67 -22.93 14.15 -8.21
C ASN A 67 -23.71 13.03 -8.91
N LYS A 68 -23.04 11.94 -9.30
CA LYS A 68 -23.69 10.75 -9.90
C LYS A 68 -24.74 10.17 -8.95
N ARG A 69 -24.41 10.02 -7.66
CA ARG A 69 -25.29 9.46 -6.63
C ARG A 69 -26.50 10.33 -6.34
N ILE A 70 -26.33 11.64 -6.24
CA ILE A 70 -27.46 12.56 -6.03
C ILE A 70 -28.42 12.55 -7.23
N ARG A 71 -27.89 12.56 -8.46
CA ARG A 71 -28.73 12.44 -9.66
C ARG A 71 -29.50 11.12 -9.69
N LYS A 72 -28.85 10.02 -9.30
CA LYS A 72 -29.52 8.72 -9.16
C LYS A 72 -30.59 8.73 -8.07
N TYR A 73 -30.34 9.39 -6.93
CA TYR A 73 -31.33 9.55 -5.85
C TYR A 73 -32.58 10.30 -6.33
N VAL A 74 -32.42 11.40 -7.07
CA VAL A 74 -33.53 12.14 -7.70
C VAL A 74 -34.25 11.27 -8.73
N LYS A 75 -33.51 10.64 -9.63
CA LYS A 75 -34.07 9.75 -10.65
C LYS A 75 -34.91 8.63 -10.04
N ASN A 76 -34.47 8.05 -8.93
CA ASN A 76 -35.24 7.02 -8.23
C ASN A 76 -36.56 7.55 -7.67
N TRP A 77 -36.63 8.81 -7.22
CA TRP A 77 -37.89 9.44 -6.82
C TRP A 77 -38.81 9.70 -8.01
N GLU A 78 -38.26 10.12 -9.15
CA GLU A 78 -39.00 10.25 -10.42
C GLU A 78 -39.56 8.89 -10.87
N GLU A 79 -38.75 7.82 -10.83
CA GLU A 79 -39.19 6.46 -11.15
C GLU A 79 -40.24 5.92 -10.14
N ILE A 80 -40.15 6.28 -8.85
CA ILE A 80 -41.19 5.95 -7.86
C ILE A 80 -42.52 6.63 -8.24
N LEU A 81 -42.47 7.90 -8.64
CA LEU A 81 -43.65 8.66 -9.06
C LEU A 81 -44.34 8.00 -10.26
N GLU A 82 -43.57 7.58 -11.26
CA GLU A 82 -44.07 6.84 -12.43
C GLU A 82 -44.65 5.48 -12.05
N THR A 83 -44.02 4.80 -11.09
CA THR A 83 -44.44 3.46 -10.64
C THR A 83 -45.77 3.50 -9.89
N ILE A 84 -46.13 4.60 -9.22
CA ILE A 84 -47.41 4.74 -8.49
C ILE A 84 -48.62 4.48 -9.40
N ASP A 85 -48.51 4.82 -10.69
CA ASP A 85 -49.59 4.70 -11.67
C ASP A 85 -49.64 3.30 -12.36
N ALA A 86 -48.75 2.37 -12.02
CA ALA A 86 -48.65 1.05 -12.66
C ALA A 86 -49.52 -0.05 -11.98
N GLU A 87 -49.92 -1.08 -12.74
CA GLU A 87 -50.81 -2.17 -12.26
C GLU A 87 -50.19 -3.04 -11.14
N HIS A 88 -48.85 -3.12 -11.04
CA HIS A 88 -48.13 -3.88 -10.01
C HIS A 88 -46.92 -3.10 -9.43
N PRO A 89 -47.16 -2.06 -8.61
CA PRO A 89 -46.17 -1.03 -8.31
C PRO A 89 -45.23 -1.36 -7.14
N MET A 90 -45.61 -2.32 -6.28
CA MET A 90 -45.06 -2.41 -4.92
C MET A 90 -43.62 -2.91 -4.84
N ASP A 91 -43.24 -3.89 -5.65
CA ASP A 91 -41.90 -4.50 -5.53
C ASP A 91 -40.82 -3.59 -6.14
N ARG A 92 -41.11 -2.96 -7.27
CA ARG A 92 -40.22 -1.96 -7.88
C ARG A 92 -40.07 -0.73 -6.97
N MET A 93 -41.17 -0.22 -6.41
CA MET A 93 -41.14 0.91 -5.49
C MET A 93 -40.31 0.60 -4.23
N LYS A 94 -40.48 -0.59 -3.63
CA LYS A 94 -39.65 -1.03 -2.50
C LYS A 94 -38.16 -1.07 -2.84
N ALA A 95 -37.81 -1.60 -4.01
CA ALA A 95 -36.42 -1.67 -4.46
C ALA A 95 -35.80 -0.28 -4.62
N LEU A 96 -36.51 0.66 -5.25
CA LEU A 96 -36.07 2.04 -5.43
C LEU A 96 -35.92 2.79 -4.10
N MET A 97 -36.86 2.59 -3.15
CA MET A 97 -36.77 3.16 -1.81
C MET A 97 -35.57 2.60 -1.03
N ALA A 98 -35.29 1.29 -1.14
CA ALA A 98 -34.12 0.68 -0.53
C ALA A 98 -32.81 1.23 -1.11
N GLU A 99 -32.75 1.41 -2.43
CA GLU A 99 -31.61 2.04 -3.09
C GLU A 99 -31.40 3.49 -2.61
N ASN A 100 -32.47 4.29 -2.51
CA ASN A 100 -32.40 5.66 -2.00
C ASN A 100 -31.94 5.72 -0.53
N LYS A 101 -32.40 4.79 0.31
CA LYS A 101 -31.93 4.67 1.69
C LYS A 101 -30.43 4.39 1.75
N SER A 102 -29.93 3.51 0.88
CA SER A 102 -28.50 3.22 0.77
C SER A 102 -27.70 4.44 0.32
N ILE A 103 -28.15 5.15 -0.72
CA ILE A 103 -27.49 6.38 -1.21
C ILE A 103 -27.43 7.44 -0.10
N TYR A 104 -28.53 7.65 0.63
CA TYR A 104 -28.59 8.61 1.74
C TYR A 104 -27.62 8.24 2.87
N ALA A 105 -27.61 6.98 3.29
CA ALA A 105 -26.70 6.49 4.33
C ALA A 105 -25.22 6.71 3.93
N ASP A 106 -24.89 6.48 2.66
CA ASP A 106 -23.55 6.71 2.12
C ASP A 106 -23.17 8.20 2.08
N ILE A 107 -24.11 9.09 1.75
CA ILE A 107 -23.89 10.55 1.79
C ILE A 107 -23.64 10.99 3.24
N TYR A 108 -24.46 10.50 4.18
CA TYR A 108 -24.31 10.80 5.60
C TYR A 108 -22.95 10.34 6.13
N LYS A 109 -22.52 9.13 5.78
CA LYS A 109 -21.19 8.59 6.13
C LYS A 109 -20.06 9.47 5.60
N ARG A 110 -20.13 9.91 4.34
CA ARG A 110 -19.11 10.80 3.75
C ARG A 110 -19.07 12.17 4.42
N ARG A 111 -20.22 12.71 4.84
CA ARG A 111 -20.30 13.94 5.62
C ARG A 111 -19.55 13.80 6.95
N LEU A 112 -19.75 12.69 7.67
CA LEU A 112 -19.01 12.42 8.92
C LEU A 112 -17.49 12.42 8.69
N TYR A 113 -17.02 11.81 7.59
CA TYR A 113 -15.60 11.85 7.24
C TYR A 113 -15.09 13.27 6.96
N GLN A 114 -15.88 14.13 6.29
CA GLN A 114 -15.50 15.54 6.10
C GLN A 114 -15.42 16.28 7.44
N GLU A 115 -16.40 16.08 8.32
CA GLU A 115 -16.42 16.69 9.65
C GLU A 115 -15.21 16.24 10.48
N GLN A 116 -14.84 14.95 10.43
CA GLN A 116 -13.64 14.43 11.09
C GLN A 116 -12.35 15.05 10.54
N ILE A 117 -12.21 15.22 9.22
CA ILE A 117 -11.04 15.89 8.62
C ILE A 117 -10.91 17.31 9.17
N LEU A 118 -12.00 18.07 9.25
CA LEU A 118 -11.97 19.42 9.81
C LEU A 118 -11.68 19.43 11.31
N THR A 119 -12.23 18.47 12.05
CA THR A 119 -12.10 18.36 13.51
C THR A 119 -10.67 17.99 13.92
N PHE A 120 -10.03 17.06 13.21
CA PHE A 120 -8.71 16.50 13.54
C PHE A 120 -7.58 17.07 12.68
N LYS A 121 -7.59 18.39 12.50
CA LYS A 121 -6.57 19.13 11.73
C LYS A 121 -5.15 18.94 12.25
N ASP A 122 -4.99 18.66 13.54
CA ASP A 122 -3.69 18.38 14.17
C ASP A 122 -3.05 17.08 13.65
N LEU A 123 -3.83 16.18 13.06
CA LEU A 123 -3.33 14.92 12.48
C LEU A 123 -3.01 15.01 10.98
N HIS A 124 -3.27 16.15 10.33
CA HIS A 124 -3.07 16.30 8.88
C HIS A 124 -1.62 16.09 8.47
N GLN A 125 -0.66 16.59 9.26
CA GLN A 125 0.76 16.40 8.97
C GLN A 125 1.14 14.91 9.02
N HIS A 126 0.64 14.16 10.01
CA HIS A 126 0.87 12.72 10.08
C HIS A 126 0.34 11.99 8.85
N ILE A 127 -0.88 12.34 8.41
CA ILE A 127 -1.48 11.75 7.20
C ILE A 127 -0.63 12.05 5.98
N HIS A 128 -0.21 13.31 5.82
CA HIS A 128 0.68 13.70 4.74
C HIS A 128 2.01 12.93 4.78
N ASP A 129 2.60 12.74 5.96
CA ASP A 129 3.88 12.06 6.13
C ASP A 129 3.81 10.60 5.67
N PHE A 130 2.81 9.81 6.05
CA PHE A 130 2.70 8.43 5.53
C PHE A 130 2.10 8.34 4.11
N ALA A 131 1.52 9.42 3.58
CA ALA A 131 1.01 9.48 2.21
C ALA A 131 2.11 9.70 1.16
N ARG A 132 3.10 10.54 1.52
CA ARG A 132 4.16 11.00 0.62
C ARG A 132 5.32 10.00 0.50
N GLU A 133 5.46 9.09 1.46
CA GLU A 133 6.54 8.12 1.49
C GLU A 133 6.46 7.15 0.29
N HIS A 134 7.59 6.95 -0.37
CA HIS A 134 7.73 6.05 -1.53
C HIS A 134 8.07 4.61 -1.09
N SER A 135 8.18 4.34 0.20
CA SER A 135 8.50 3.02 0.76
C SER A 135 7.41 2.57 1.73
N THR A 136 6.96 1.33 1.57
CA THR A 136 5.97 0.69 2.47
C THR A 136 6.44 0.75 3.94
N SER A 137 7.70 0.38 4.20
CA SER A 137 8.29 0.36 5.56
C SER A 137 8.33 1.75 6.20
N ALA A 138 8.65 2.79 5.41
CA ALA A 138 8.65 4.16 5.90
C ALA A 138 7.22 4.66 6.20
N SER A 139 6.26 4.26 5.38
CA SER A 139 4.85 4.60 5.56
C SER A 139 4.23 3.94 6.79
N ILE A 140 4.49 2.64 6.99
CA ILE A 140 4.08 1.90 8.20
C ILE A 140 4.68 2.57 9.43
N LYS A 141 5.97 2.93 9.35
CA LYS A 141 6.66 3.63 10.43
C LYS A 141 5.96 4.94 10.81
N ASN A 142 5.63 5.77 9.83
CA ASN A 142 4.96 7.06 10.06
C ASN A 142 3.50 6.88 10.53
N TYR A 143 2.82 5.82 10.08
CA TYR A 143 1.46 5.48 10.53
C TYR A 143 1.44 5.08 12.02
N VAL A 144 2.28 4.14 12.44
CA VAL A 144 2.38 3.73 13.84
C VAL A 144 2.87 4.88 14.72
N LYS A 145 3.79 5.72 14.23
CA LYS A 145 4.18 6.96 14.92
C LYS A 145 2.98 7.84 15.25
N ALA A 146 2.05 7.98 14.31
CA ALA A 146 0.83 8.77 14.50
C ALA A 146 -0.10 8.15 15.55
N LEU A 147 -0.30 6.83 15.51
CA LEU A 147 -1.09 6.11 16.53
C LEU A 147 -0.49 6.29 17.94
N SER A 148 0.82 6.07 18.08
CA SER A 148 1.53 6.24 19.34
C SER A 148 1.50 7.69 19.85
N ALA A 149 1.60 8.68 18.97
CA ALA A 149 1.52 10.10 19.34
C ALA A 149 0.14 10.48 19.89
N VAL A 150 -0.93 9.99 19.26
CA VAL A 150 -2.30 10.18 19.74
C VAL A 150 -2.49 9.55 21.12
N ALA A 151 -2.03 8.32 21.32
CA ALA A 151 -2.10 7.62 22.60
C ALA A 151 -1.29 8.32 23.70
N ALA A 152 -0.05 8.71 23.40
CA ALA A 152 0.87 9.36 24.34
C ALA A 152 0.34 10.71 24.84
N THR A 153 -0.44 11.42 24.01
CA THR A 153 -1.05 12.69 24.40
C THR A 153 -1.99 12.51 25.59
N VAL A 154 -2.78 11.44 25.60
CA VAL A 154 -3.69 11.12 26.74
C VAL A 154 -2.90 10.70 27.96
N MET A 155 -1.92 9.82 27.78
CA MET A 155 -1.13 9.28 28.89
C MET A 155 -0.40 10.40 29.65
N LYS A 156 0.00 11.47 28.97
CA LYS A 156 0.63 12.65 29.60
C LYS A 156 -0.38 13.59 30.27
N SER A 157 -1.60 13.67 29.75
CA SER A 157 -2.63 14.61 30.22
C SER A 157 -3.52 14.05 31.33
N TYR A 158 -3.45 12.75 31.62
CA TYR A 158 -4.30 12.10 32.61
C TYR A 158 -3.62 12.01 33.99
N GLN A 159 -4.19 12.68 35.00
CA GLN A 159 -3.71 12.68 36.40
C GLN A 159 -4.88 12.60 37.43
N GLY A 160 -6.01 11.96 37.11
CA GLY A 160 -7.23 12.03 37.95
C GLY A 160 -8.26 10.90 37.75
N GLU A 161 -9.52 11.09 38.20
CA GLU A 161 -10.60 10.08 38.21
C GLU A 161 -11.09 9.59 36.82
N SER A 162 -11.68 8.39 36.83
CA SER A 162 -12.43 7.67 35.78
C SER A 162 -12.04 7.95 34.32
N PHE A 163 -11.00 7.23 33.87
CA PHE A 163 -10.36 7.38 32.56
C PHE A 163 -11.33 7.26 31.38
N VAL A 164 -12.14 6.20 31.40
CA VAL A 164 -13.02 5.81 30.30
C VAL A 164 -14.21 6.75 30.15
N ARG A 165 -14.60 7.46 31.21
CA ARG A 165 -15.70 8.43 31.18
C ARG A 165 -15.25 9.84 30.81
N SER A 166 -13.93 10.06 30.67
CA SER A 166 -13.41 11.37 30.33
C SER A 166 -13.75 11.77 28.88
N PRO A 167 -14.12 13.04 28.62
CA PRO A 167 -14.27 13.54 27.25
C PRO A 167 -12.99 13.39 26.42
N LEU A 168 -11.83 13.45 27.09
CA LEU A 168 -10.51 13.29 26.46
C LEU A 168 -10.33 11.88 25.87
N TYR A 169 -10.70 10.84 26.61
CA TYR A 169 -10.66 9.46 26.12
C TYR A 169 -11.52 9.29 24.87
N THR A 170 -12.75 9.83 24.89
CA THR A 170 -13.66 9.80 23.74
C THR A 170 -13.06 10.48 22.50
N ILE A 171 -12.43 11.66 22.67
CA ILE A 171 -11.78 12.38 21.58
C ILE A 171 -10.65 11.55 20.99
N VAL A 172 -9.87 10.86 21.82
CA VAL A 172 -8.75 10.04 21.37
C VAL A 172 -9.19 8.78 20.64
N CYS A 173 -10.23 8.11 21.11
CA CYS A 173 -10.84 7.00 20.38
C CYS A 173 -11.23 7.45 18.96
N LYS A 174 -11.87 8.61 18.83
CA LYS A 174 -12.24 9.18 17.51
C LYS A 174 -11.03 9.57 16.66
N LYS A 175 -9.94 10.04 17.27
CA LYS A 175 -8.68 10.32 16.56
C LYS A 175 -8.01 9.05 16.02
N LEU A 176 -8.00 7.98 16.83
CA LEU A 176 -7.46 6.68 16.42
C LEU A 176 -8.31 6.06 15.31
N GLU A 177 -9.64 6.13 15.43
CA GLU A 177 -10.58 5.72 14.38
C GLU A 177 -10.35 6.53 13.09
N PHE A 178 -10.15 7.84 13.21
CA PHE A 178 -9.82 8.68 12.07
C PHE A 178 -8.52 8.24 11.39
N LEU A 179 -7.45 7.96 12.14
CA LEU A 179 -6.18 7.44 11.57
C LEU A 179 -6.37 6.07 10.92
N TYR A 180 -7.15 5.17 11.53
CA TYR A 180 -7.51 3.87 10.96
C TYR A 180 -8.17 4.03 9.57
N TYR A 181 -9.12 4.96 9.44
CA TYR A 181 -9.71 5.27 8.14
C TYR A 181 -8.72 5.84 7.09
N LYS A 182 -7.54 6.29 7.53
CA LYS A 182 -6.44 6.77 6.67
C LYS A 182 -5.36 5.71 6.40
N GLN A 183 -5.51 4.48 6.90
CA GLN A 183 -4.48 3.43 6.75
C GLN A 183 -4.16 3.05 5.29
N ARG A 184 -5.03 3.41 4.33
CA ARG A 184 -4.87 3.10 2.90
C ARG A 184 -4.41 4.28 2.05
N VAL A 185 -3.94 5.35 2.68
CA VAL A 185 -3.42 6.53 1.95
C VAL A 185 -2.08 6.21 1.25
N HIS A 186 -1.32 5.22 1.72
CA HIS A 186 -0.16 4.72 0.99
C HIS A 186 -0.59 3.74 -0.14
N PRO A 187 -0.02 3.82 -1.35
CA PRO A 187 -0.30 2.86 -2.42
C PRO A 187 -0.06 1.41 -2.01
N GLY A 188 -0.89 0.50 -2.52
CA GLY A 188 -0.61 -0.93 -2.46
C GLY A 188 -0.88 -1.60 -1.12
N PHE A 189 -0.99 -0.87 0.00
CA PHE A 189 -1.11 -1.47 1.33
C PHE A 189 -2.15 -0.86 2.25
N ASP A 190 -2.75 -1.76 3.03
CA ASP A 190 -3.35 -1.42 4.30
C ASP A 190 -2.24 -1.32 5.36
N LEU A 191 -1.84 -0.10 5.72
CA LEU A 191 -0.73 0.14 6.67
C LEU A 191 -1.00 -0.47 8.04
N HIS A 192 -2.26 -0.57 8.45
CA HIS A 192 -2.65 -1.19 9.71
C HIS A 192 -2.45 -2.70 9.67
N ARG A 193 -2.91 -3.35 8.59
CA ARG A 193 -2.73 -4.79 8.40
C ARG A 193 -1.25 -5.16 8.28
N ALA A 194 -0.47 -4.34 7.58
CA ALA A 194 0.98 -4.53 7.47
C ALA A 194 1.69 -4.36 8.84
N ALA A 195 1.24 -3.42 9.68
CA ALA A 195 1.75 -3.30 11.05
C ALA A 195 1.43 -4.55 11.89
N ILE A 196 0.21 -5.09 11.80
CA ILE A 196 -0.15 -6.35 12.47
C ILE A 196 0.77 -7.50 12.01
N GLN A 197 0.97 -7.65 10.69
CA GLN A 197 1.83 -8.70 10.14
C GLN A 197 3.28 -8.57 10.62
N LEU A 198 3.80 -7.34 10.73
CA LEU A 198 5.14 -7.07 11.24
C LEU A 198 5.30 -7.56 12.70
N PHE A 199 4.35 -7.23 13.58
CA PHE A 199 4.40 -7.68 14.98
C PHE A 199 4.14 -9.19 15.13
N LYS A 200 3.30 -9.78 14.28
CA LYS A 200 3.11 -11.24 14.24
C LYS A 200 4.39 -11.97 13.88
N LEU A 201 5.10 -11.47 12.86
CA LEU A 201 6.37 -12.03 12.43
C LEU A 201 7.41 -11.98 13.54
N ASP A 202 7.49 -10.85 14.25
CA ASP A 202 8.38 -10.68 15.40
C ASP A 202 8.05 -11.69 16.53
N THR A 203 6.76 -11.84 16.84
CA THR A 203 6.27 -12.79 17.87
C THR A 203 6.65 -14.23 17.53
N GLN A 204 6.56 -14.63 16.26
CA GLN A 204 6.91 -15.97 15.79
C GLN A 204 8.41 -16.26 15.83
N ARG A 205 9.26 -15.23 15.70
CA ARG A 205 10.73 -15.40 15.70
C ARG A 205 11.32 -15.52 17.09
N HIS A 206 10.73 -14.81 18.05
CA HIS A 206 11.26 -14.69 19.40
C HIS A 206 10.60 -15.65 20.40
N ASP A 207 10.09 -16.81 19.91
CA ASP A 207 9.48 -17.93 20.65
C ASP A 207 9.37 -17.65 22.15
N SER A 208 8.22 -17.11 22.57
CA SER A 208 7.77 -16.94 23.96
C SER A 208 8.41 -15.86 24.86
N ILE A 209 9.40 -15.07 24.42
CA ILE A 209 10.07 -14.09 25.33
C ILE A 209 9.55 -12.65 25.19
N CYS A 210 9.06 -12.24 24.01
CA CYS A 210 8.61 -10.86 23.79
C CYS A 210 7.09 -10.73 23.95
N SER A 211 6.59 -10.72 25.20
CA SER A 211 5.14 -10.60 25.49
C SER A 211 4.50 -9.34 24.88
N ARG A 212 5.29 -8.28 24.66
CA ARG A 212 4.82 -6.99 24.13
C ARG A 212 4.36 -7.04 22.68
N SER A 213 5.03 -7.80 21.80
CA SER A 213 4.63 -7.90 20.39
C SER A 213 3.28 -8.60 20.23
N SER A 214 3.01 -9.62 21.03
CA SER A 214 1.69 -10.27 21.10
C SER A 214 0.61 -9.31 21.59
N ASP A 215 0.89 -8.51 22.62
CA ASP A 215 -0.03 -7.49 23.13
C ASP A 215 -0.37 -6.44 22.06
N HIS A 216 0.62 -6.05 21.24
CA HIS A 216 0.42 -5.11 20.14
C HIS A 216 -0.47 -5.68 19.04
N VAL A 217 -0.28 -6.95 18.68
CA VAL A 217 -1.13 -7.66 17.71
C VAL A 217 -2.58 -7.70 18.18
N ASP A 218 -2.82 -8.19 19.39
CA ASP A 218 -4.17 -8.30 19.96
C ASP A 218 -4.87 -6.94 20.01
N MET A 219 -4.12 -5.89 20.38
CA MET A 219 -4.63 -4.53 20.41
C MET A 219 -5.01 -4.04 19.01
N LEU A 220 -4.12 -4.13 18.03
CA LEU A 220 -4.39 -3.69 16.65
C LEU A 220 -5.56 -4.48 16.03
N GLU A 221 -5.65 -5.80 16.27
CA GLU A 221 -6.79 -6.60 15.81
C GLU A 221 -8.12 -6.15 16.45
N ARG A 222 -8.11 -5.81 17.75
CA ARG A 222 -9.28 -5.20 18.40
C ARG A 222 -9.64 -3.85 17.80
N PHE A 223 -8.66 -3.03 17.40
CA PHE A 223 -8.91 -1.78 16.67
C PHE A 223 -9.58 -2.02 15.31
N HIS A 224 -9.12 -3.02 14.56
CA HIS A 224 -9.70 -3.39 13.27
C HIS A 224 -11.19 -3.78 13.39
N VAL A 225 -11.53 -4.57 14.41
CA VAL A 225 -12.92 -4.97 14.69
C VAL A 225 -13.75 -3.79 15.24
N GLY A 226 -13.17 -3.03 16.17
CA GLY A 226 -13.81 -1.90 16.85
C GLY A 226 -13.93 -0.63 16.02
N ALA A 227 -13.25 -0.49 14.87
CA ALA A 227 -13.52 0.55 13.89
C ALA A 227 -14.72 0.19 12.97
N ASN A 228 -15.14 -1.07 12.99
CA ASN A 228 -16.34 -1.57 12.30
C ASN A 228 -17.54 -1.75 13.27
N GLY A 229 -17.41 -1.33 14.54
CA GLY A 229 -18.39 -1.43 15.63
C GLY A 229 -18.12 -0.42 16.75
N ALA A 230 -18.79 -0.50 17.91
CA ALA A 230 -18.51 0.42 19.02
C ALA A 230 -17.15 0.12 19.68
N PHE A 231 -16.40 1.18 20.01
CA PHE A 231 -15.01 1.14 20.45
C PHE A 231 -14.84 0.68 21.91
N VAL A 232 -14.03 -0.37 22.12
CA VAL A 232 -13.27 -0.78 23.33
C VAL A 232 -14.03 -1.02 24.65
N SER A 233 -13.48 -1.95 25.46
CA SER A 233 -13.92 -2.36 26.79
C SER A 233 -14.41 -1.21 27.67
N HIS A 234 -15.53 -1.42 28.38
CA HIS A 234 -16.02 -0.50 29.40
C HIS A 234 -15.17 -0.49 30.69
N GLU A 235 -14.11 -1.30 30.76
CA GLU A 235 -13.23 -1.43 31.93
C GLU A 235 -12.01 -0.50 31.86
N GLU A 236 -11.87 0.37 32.86
CA GLU A 236 -10.85 1.43 32.91
C GLU A 236 -9.41 0.94 32.88
N HIS A 237 -9.09 -0.07 33.69
CA HIS A 237 -7.73 -0.61 33.75
C HIS A 237 -7.28 -1.19 32.41
N LYS A 238 -8.20 -1.84 31.68
CA LYS A 238 -7.92 -2.40 30.35
C LYS A 238 -7.67 -1.29 29.32
N ALA A 239 -8.54 -0.28 29.28
CA ALA A 239 -8.39 0.85 28.36
C ALA A 239 -7.09 1.64 28.61
N HIS A 240 -6.70 1.81 29.88
CA HIS A 240 -5.45 2.48 30.24
C HIS A 240 -4.23 1.70 29.78
N SER A 241 -4.18 0.39 30.06
CA SER A 241 -3.10 -0.49 29.63
C SER A 241 -2.97 -0.54 28.10
N GLU A 242 -4.09 -0.57 27.37
CA GLU A 242 -4.10 -0.56 25.91
C GLU A 242 -3.49 0.72 25.33
N LEU A 243 -3.85 1.89 25.85
CA LEU A 243 -3.27 3.15 25.37
C LEU A 243 -1.80 3.31 25.77
N GLN A 244 -1.39 2.75 26.90
CA GLN A 244 0.01 2.72 27.31
C GLN A 244 0.85 1.86 26.36
N ASN A 245 0.35 0.68 25.98
CA ASN A 245 0.98 -0.18 24.98
C ASN A 245 1.04 0.50 23.61
N LEU A 246 -0.06 1.13 23.17
CA LEU A 246 -0.11 1.86 21.90
C LEU A 246 0.91 3.01 21.87
N ALA A 247 1.11 3.71 22.98
CA ALA A 247 2.09 4.78 23.09
C ALA A 247 3.55 4.28 22.98
N ALA A 248 3.83 3.05 23.42
CA ALA A 248 5.16 2.44 23.34
C ALA A 248 5.46 1.79 21.97
N MET A 249 4.42 1.37 21.25
CA MET A 249 4.48 0.60 19.99
C MET A 249 5.44 1.17 18.92
N PHE A 250 5.59 2.49 18.85
CA PHE A 250 6.48 3.12 17.86
C PHE A 250 7.95 2.77 18.04
N MET A 251 8.45 2.68 19.27
CA MET A 251 9.85 2.36 19.53
C MET A 251 10.13 0.89 19.15
N ASP A 252 9.27 -0.02 19.60
CA ASP A 252 9.36 -1.44 19.31
C ASP A 252 9.37 -1.69 17.78
N MET A 253 8.49 -1.02 17.04
CA MET A 253 8.46 -1.13 15.58
C MET A 253 9.75 -0.66 14.90
N ILE A 254 10.42 0.40 15.39
CA ILE A 254 11.70 0.85 14.81
C ILE A 254 12.75 -0.24 14.95
N GLU A 255 12.82 -0.87 16.12
CA GLU A 255 13.75 -1.96 16.41
C GLU A 255 13.46 -3.16 15.49
N ILE A 256 12.20 -3.58 15.39
CA ILE A 256 11.78 -4.71 14.54
C ILE A 256 12.07 -4.42 13.05
N LEU A 257 11.80 -3.22 12.55
CA LEU A 257 12.10 -2.85 11.16
C LEU A 257 13.60 -2.83 10.89
N SER A 258 14.40 -2.36 11.86
CA SER A 258 15.87 -2.31 11.73
C SER A 258 16.47 -3.71 11.73
N ALA A 259 16.05 -4.57 12.66
CA ALA A 259 16.48 -5.97 12.74
C ALA A 259 16.12 -6.75 11.47
N ASN A 260 14.88 -6.63 10.98
CA ASN A 260 14.47 -7.20 9.69
C ASN A 260 15.36 -6.70 8.54
N ARG A 261 15.72 -5.41 8.55
CA ARG A 261 16.54 -4.85 7.48
C ARG A 261 17.96 -5.41 7.47
N GLU A 262 18.58 -5.53 8.64
CA GLU A 262 19.92 -6.12 8.77
C GLU A 262 19.95 -7.58 8.31
N GLU A 263 18.96 -8.37 8.73
CA GLU A 263 18.82 -9.75 8.30
C GLU A 263 18.62 -9.85 6.79
N LEU A 264 17.78 -8.99 6.20
CA LEU A 264 17.54 -8.97 4.76
C LEU A 264 18.81 -8.62 3.96
N ILE A 265 19.63 -7.71 4.49
CA ILE A 265 20.93 -7.36 3.92
C ILE A 265 21.87 -8.58 3.93
N ALA A 266 21.91 -9.33 5.04
CA ALA A 266 22.70 -10.56 5.13
C ALA A 266 22.22 -11.63 4.15
N ASN A 267 20.90 -11.91 4.12
CA ASN A 267 20.31 -12.90 3.21
C ASN A 267 20.53 -12.53 1.74
N PHE A 268 20.47 -11.24 1.41
CA PHE A 268 20.79 -10.76 0.06
C PHE A 268 22.26 -10.96 -0.30
N LYS A 269 23.18 -10.68 0.62
CA LYS A 269 24.62 -10.92 0.42
C LYS A 269 24.88 -12.39 0.09
N ASP A 270 24.28 -13.31 0.85
CA ASP A 270 24.47 -14.76 0.63
C ASP A 270 23.85 -15.23 -0.69
N ALA A 271 22.66 -14.71 -1.04
CA ALA A 271 22.04 -14.98 -2.33
C ALA A 271 22.88 -14.44 -3.51
N TYR A 272 23.44 -13.24 -3.36
CA TYR A 272 24.33 -12.65 -4.35
C TYR A 272 25.62 -13.45 -4.53
N LEU A 273 26.25 -13.88 -3.42
CA LEU A 273 27.47 -14.71 -3.44
C LEU A 273 27.26 -16.05 -4.15
N ARG A 274 26.12 -16.70 -3.90
CA ARG A 274 25.71 -17.91 -4.63
C ARG A 274 25.49 -17.65 -6.11
N TRP A 275 24.87 -16.51 -6.46
CA TRP A 275 24.62 -16.15 -7.86
C TRP A 275 25.91 -15.89 -8.65
N ILE A 276 26.93 -15.25 -8.05
CA ILE A 276 28.24 -15.04 -8.70
C ILE A 276 29.15 -16.29 -8.67
N GLY A 277 28.69 -17.41 -8.11
CA GLY A 277 29.41 -18.69 -8.15
C GLY A 277 30.66 -18.77 -7.27
N ARG A 278 30.76 -18.01 -6.17
CA ARG A 278 31.94 -18.05 -5.27
C ARG A 278 32.03 -19.30 -4.36
N GLU A 279 31.11 -20.25 -4.46
CA GLU A 279 31.12 -21.49 -3.66
C GLU A 279 31.68 -22.72 -4.39
N ASP A 280 31.92 -22.69 -5.72
CA ASP A 280 32.54 -23.80 -6.47
C ASP A 280 33.72 -23.30 -7.34
N GLU A 281 34.87 -23.95 -7.19
CA GLU A 281 36.25 -23.49 -7.54
C GLU A 281 36.61 -23.35 -9.03
N SER A 282 35.73 -22.86 -9.90
CA SER A 282 36.11 -22.51 -11.29
C SER A 282 35.38 -21.28 -11.80
N VAL A 283 35.72 -20.10 -11.26
CA VAL A 283 35.22 -18.83 -11.79
C VAL A 283 35.88 -18.57 -13.15
N ASP A 284 35.08 -18.67 -14.21
CA ASP A 284 35.50 -18.28 -15.56
C ASP A 284 35.69 -16.76 -15.60
N PHE A 285 36.95 -16.33 -15.64
CA PHE A 285 37.38 -14.92 -15.59
C PHE A 285 36.87 -14.06 -16.77
N GLN A 286 36.12 -14.63 -17.71
CA GLN A 286 35.56 -13.93 -18.87
C GLN A 286 34.11 -13.44 -18.67
N SER A 287 33.45 -13.81 -17.57
CA SER A 287 32.04 -13.46 -17.32
C SER A 287 31.86 -12.05 -16.74
N SER A 288 30.97 -11.25 -17.34
CA SER A 288 30.62 -9.90 -16.87
C SER A 288 29.34 -9.91 -16.04
N HIS A 289 29.38 -9.34 -14.84
CA HIS A 289 28.25 -9.35 -13.89
C HIS A 289 27.59 -7.98 -13.77
N TYR A 290 26.28 -7.95 -13.99
CA TYR A 290 25.46 -6.74 -14.02
C TYR A 290 24.31 -6.85 -13.02
N ILE A 291 24.07 -5.80 -12.24
CA ILE A 291 22.91 -5.68 -11.37
C ILE A 291 21.98 -4.64 -11.99
N LEU A 292 20.74 -5.02 -12.25
CA LEU A 292 19.69 -4.12 -12.73
C LEU A 292 18.65 -3.88 -11.65
N THR A 293 18.12 -2.66 -11.55
CA THR A 293 16.96 -2.36 -10.71
C THR A 293 16.05 -1.34 -11.39
N HIS A 294 14.83 -1.18 -10.89
CA HIS A 294 13.81 -0.30 -11.47
C HIS A 294 13.00 0.40 -10.37
N GLY A 295 12.68 1.67 -10.59
CA GLY A 295 11.94 2.51 -9.65
C GLY A 295 12.72 2.79 -8.36
N TYR A 296 12.01 3.30 -7.35
CA TYR A 296 12.58 3.55 -6.03
C TYR A 296 12.09 2.49 -5.05
N SER A 297 13.01 1.68 -4.54
CA SER A 297 12.77 0.81 -3.41
C SER A 297 13.85 1.02 -2.37
N ARG A 298 13.46 1.58 -1.22
CA ARG A 298 14.38 1.74 -0.08
C ARG A 298 14.97 0.39 0.36
N THR A 299 14.21 -0.70 0.22
CA THR A 299 14.64 -2.07 0.51
C THR A 299 15.78 -2.50 -0.40
N VAL A 300 15.58 -2.41 -1.71
CA VAL A 300 16.62 -2.74 -2.69
C VAL A 300 17.84 -1.82 -2.56
N ARG A 301 17.60 -0.53 -2.34
CA ARG A 301 18.67 0.45 -2.15
C ARG A 301 19.60 0.05 -1.00
N GLU A 302 19.03 -0.29 0.15
CA GLU A 302 19.81 -0.65 1.33
C GLU A 302 20.49 -2.01 1.18
N THR A 303 19.85 -3.01 0.57
CA THR A 303 20.51 -4.30 0.32
C THR A 303 21.64 -4.20 -0.69
N ILE A 304 21.49 -3.46 -1.79
CA ILE A 304 22.58 -3.19 -2.72
C ILE A 304 23.71 -2.42 -2.01
N LYS A 305 23.37 -1.34 -1.31
CA LYS A 305 24.36 -0.46 -0.66
C LYS A 305 25.17 -1.19 0.40
N TYR A 306 24.51 -1.92 1.31
CA TYR A 306 25.17 -2.49 2.47
C TYR A 306 25.58 -3.96 2.25
N GLY A 307 24.80 -4.73 1.48
CA GLY A 307 25.09 -6.13 1.21
C GLY A 307 26.29 -6.33 0.29
N LEU A 308 26.51 -5.42 -0.67
CA LEU A 308 27.65 -5.50 -1.58
C LEU A 308 28.91 -4.82 -1.02
N ARG A 309 28.80 -3.99 0.03
CA ARG A 309 29.92 -3.21 0.59
C ARG A 309 31.15 -4.06 0.93
N PRO A 310 31.05 -5.18 1.66
CA PRO A 310 32.23 -6.00 1.98
C PRO A 310 32.89 -6.58 0.73
N LEU A 311 32.09 -6.93 -0.28
CA LEU A 311 32.58 -7.57 -1.50
C LEU A 311 33.39 -6.60 -2.35
N ILE A 312 33.05 -5.32 -2.35
CA ILE A 312 33.76 -4.31 -3.14
C ILE A 312 35.10 -3.93 -2.49
N ALA A 313 35.18 -3.96 -1.16
CA ALA A 313 36.44 -3.72 -0.45
C ALA A 313 37.50 -4.79 -0.78
N GLU A 314 37.06 -6.00 -1.11
CA GLU A 314 37.91 -7.17 -1.37
C GLU A 314 38.13 -7.46 -2.88
N SER A 315 37.45 -6.75 -3.79
CA SER A 315 37.47 -7.07 -5.22
C SER A 315 38.39 -6.15 -6.04
N ASP A 316 39.19 -6.76 -6.93
CA ASP A 316 39.93 -6.06 -7.98
C ASP A 316 38.98 -5.23 -8.87
N SER A 317 39.50 -4.13 -9.43
CA SER A 317 38.70 -3.16 -10.21
C SER A 317 37.92 -3.77 -11.38
N HIS A 318 38.35 -4.92 -11.90
CA HIS A 318 37.73 -5.60 -13.04
C HIS A 318 36.56 -6.53 -12.67
N ASN A 319 36.43 -6.91 -11.40
CA ASN A 319 35.39 -7.83 -10.91
C ASN A 319 34.34 -7.14 -10.02
N ARG A 320 34.24 -5.81 -10.12
CA ARG A 320 33.28 -5.04 -9.34
C ARG A 320 31.88 -5.11 -9.97
N PRO A 321 30.82 -5.26 -9.16
CA PRO A 321 29.46 -5.23 -9.67
C PRO A 321 29.13 -3.86 -10.29
N ARG A 322 28.61 -3.88 -11.52
CA ARG A 322 28.05 -2.71 -12.18
C ARG A 322 26.55 -2.64 -11.90
N VAL A 323 26.10 -1.54 -11.29
CA VAL A 323 24.71 -1.34 -10.91
C VAL A 323 24.06 -0.35 -11.86
N TYR A 324 23.06 -0.82 -12.61
CA TYR A 324 22.26 0.03 -13.48
C TYR A 324 20.83 0.17 -12.98
N ILE A 325 20.30 1.38 -13.13
CA ILE A 325 18.92 1.72 -12.80
C ILE A 325 18.19 1.98 -14.11
N ILE A 326 17.17 1.19 -14.38
CA ILE A 326 16.34 1.31 -15.58
C ILE A 326 15.53 2.58 -15.47
N LYS A 327 15.65 3.47 -16.46
CA LYS A 327 14.84 4.70 -16.54
C LYS A 327 13.40 4.36 -16.89
N SER A 328 12.48 4.89 -16.08
CA SER A 328 11.05 4.85 -16.39
C SER A 328 10.71 5.98 -17.39
N SER A 329 9.84 5.69 -18.36
CA SER A 329 9.49 6.62 -19.45
C SER A 329 8.57 7.78 -19.04
N ASP A 330 7.94 7.72 -17.85
CA ASP A 330 6.83 8.59 -17.42
C ASP A 330 7.03 9.24 -16.03
N GLU A 331 5.95 9.55 -15.31
CA GLU A 331 5.89 10.22 -13.99
C GLU A 331 6.84 9.61 -12.92
N ASP A 332 7.27 8.36 -13.10
CA ASP A 332 8.20 7.64 -12.22
C ASP A 332 9.69 7.99 -12.45
N ALA A 333 10.02 8.91 -13.37
CA ALA A 333 11.39 9.38 -13.58
C ALA A 333 12.01 10.02 -12.32
N ILE A 334 11.18 10.53 -11.40
CA ILE A 334 11.63 11.04 -10.09
C ILE A 334 12.20 9.89 -9.24
N ASP A 335 11.56 8.73 -9.24
CA ASP A 335 11.97 7.57 -8.46
C ASP A 335 13.33 7.04 -8.94
N THR A 336 13.55 6.96 -10.25
CA THR A 336 14.87 6.63 -10.83
C THR A 336 15.95 7.60 -10.36
N ARG A 337 15.68 8.92 -10.40
CA ARG A 337 16.64 9.95 -9.98
C ARG A 337 16.93 9.87 -8.48
N LEU A 338 15.92 9.61 -7.66
CA LEU A 338 16.07 9.46 -6.22
C LEU A 338 16.92 8.22 -5.89
N MET A 339 16.65 7.09 -6.55
CA MET A 339 17.43 5.86 -6.40
C MET A 339 18.90 6.07 -6.76
N GLU A 340 19.16 6.71 -7.92
CA GLU A 340 20.52 7.02 -8.38
C GLU A 340 21.24 7.96 -7.41
N PHE A 341 20.57 9.03 -7.00
CA PHE A 341 21.11 10.02 -6.06
C PHE A 341 21.48 9.37 -4.72
N GLU A 342 20.60 8.57 -4.13
CA GLU A 342 20.86 7.99 -2.81
C GLU A 342 21.89 6.86 -2.83
N LEU A 343 21.95 6.07 -3.91
CA LEU A 343 23.03 5.09 -4.09
C LEU A 343 24.38 5.80 -4.25
N ARG A 344 24.44 6.96 -4.93
CA ARG A 344 25.67 7.75 -5.11
C ARG A 344 26.07 8.62 -3.91
N GLN A 345 25.14 9.23 -3.19
CA GLN A 345 25.45 10.15 -2.08
C GLN A 345 26.20 9.48 -0.93
N ASN A 346 25.88 8.21 -0.66
CA ASN A 346 26.52 7.47 0.41
C ASN A 346 27.97 7.06 0.10
N VAL A 347 28.37 7.20 -1.16
CA VAL A 347 29.71 6.87 -1.63
C VAL A 347 30.70 8.01 -1.41
N LEU A 348 30.21 9.26 -1.35
CA LEU A 348 31.05 10.45 -1.16
C LEU A 348 31.39 10.71 0.31
N ASN A 349 30.66 10.11 1.25
CA ASN A 349 30.78 10.45 2.68
C ASN A 349 31.77 9.60 3.47
N GLU A 350 32.36 8.54 2.91
CA GLU A 350 33.11 7.56 3.74
C GLU A 350 34.53 7.20 3.29
N ASN A 351 35.08 7.64 2.15
CA ASN A 351 36.54 7.66 1.89
C ASN A 351 36.84 8.39 0.56
N GLU A 352 37.96 9.10 0.52
CA GLU A 352 38.65 9.73 -0.63
C GLU A 352 38.10 9.46 -2.04
N GLY A 353 37.09 10.23 -2.46
CA GLY A 353 36.91 10.68 -3.85
C GLY A 353 36.60 9.66 -4.96
N GLN A 354 36.53 8.35 -4.72
CA GLN A 354 36.22 7.36 -5.76
C GLN A 354 35.11 6.40 -5.35
N SER A 355 34.12 6.28 -6.23
CA SER A 355 33.01 5.37 -6.03
C SER A 355 33.44 3.90 -6.15
N PRO A 356 33.21 3.05 -5.13
CA PRO A 356 33.46 1.63 -5.26
C PRO A 356 32.51 0.96 -6.26
N LEU A 357 31.29 1.50 -6.42
CA LEU A 357 30.27 0.98 -7.34
C LEU A 357 30.15 1.85 -8.59
N GLU A 358 30.13 1.22 -9.76
CA GLU A 358 29.72 1.88 -11.00
C GLU A 358 28.19 1.94 -11.02
N ILE A 359 27.63 3.12 -10.71
CA ILE A 359 26.17 3.36 -10.66
C ILE A 359 25.76 4.27 -11.80
N MET A 360 24.89 3.80 -12.68
CA MET A 360 24.39 4.58 -13.82
C MET A 360 22.89 4.34 -14.06
N SER A 361 22.17 5.39 -14.44
CA SER A 361 20.80 5.25 -14.96
C SER A 361 20.81 5.28 -16.49
N ALA A 362 20.10 4.34 -17.13
CA ALA A 362 20.02 4.27 -18.58
C ALA A 362 18.67 3.73 -19.05
N ASP A 363 18.33 4.05 -20.30
CA ASP A 363 17.14 3.52 -20.95
C ASP A 363 17.33 2.03 -21.24
N GLU A 364 16.23 1.27 -21.29
CA GLU A 364 16.26 -0.18 -21.50
C GLU A 364 17.06 -0.56 -22.76
N SER A 365 16.87 0.14 -23.88
CA SER A 365 17.58 -0.16 -25.13
C SER A 365 19.09 -0.02 -25.00
N VAL A 366 19.56 1.01 -24.29
CA VAL A 366 20.99 1.25 -24.08
C VAL A 366 21.60 0.15 -23.20
N LEU A 367 20.86 -0.33 -22.19
CA LEU A 367 21.32 -1.43 -21.35
C LEU A 367 21.40 -2.74 -22.13
N LEU A 368 20.44 -3.02 -23.01
CA LEU A 368 20.45 -4.22 -23.84
C LEU A 368 21.67 -4.28 -24.77
N ASP A 369 22.14 -3.13 -25.29
CA ASP A 369 23.34 -3.06 -26.13
C ASP A 369 24.65 -3.37 -25.36
N LEU A 370 24.63 -3.33 -24.02
CA LEU A 370 25.78 -3.68 -23.19
C LEU A 370 25.93 -5.19 -22.97
N PHE A 371 24.86 -5.96 -23.20
CA PHE A 371 24.81 -7.37 -22.86
C PHE A 371 25.19 -8.26 -24.04
N GLY A 372 25.85 -9.37 -23.74
CA GLY A 372 26.22 -10.38 -24.71
C GLY A 372 26.25 -11.80 -24.11
N PRO A 373 26.73 -12.80 -24.86
CA PRO A 373 26.69 -14.21 -24.47
C PRO A 373 27.39 -14.55 -23.15
N HIS A 374 28.36 -13.73 -22.72
CA HIS A 374 29.12 -13.90 -21.46
C HIS A 374 28.63 -12.98 -20.33
N SER A 375 27.47 -12.34 -20.51
CA SER A 375 26.89 -11.43 -19.52
C SER A 375 25.93 -12.17 -18.58
N HIS A 376 26.11 -11.96 -17.28
CA HIS A 376 25.21 -12.43 -16.23
C HIS A 376 24.51 -11.22 -15.62
N VAL A 377 23.19 -11.19 -15.74
CA VAL A 377 22.35 -10.08 -15.31
C VAL A 377 21.48 -10.51 -14.14
N LEU A 378 21.64 -9.83 -13.00
CA LEU A 378 20.79 -9.97 -11.83
C LEU A 378 19.82 -8.77 -11.77
N LEU A 379 18.55 -9.02 -12.07
CA LEU A 379 17.49 -8.03 -11.91
C LEU A 379 16.96 -8.07 -10.46
N VAL A 380 17.34 -7.07 -9.66
CA VAL A 380 16.97 -6.94 -8.24
C VAL A 380 15.81 -5.96 -8.11
N LEU A 381 14.66 -6.44 -7.67
CA LEU A 381 13.44 -5.65 -7.52
C LEU A 381 12.91 -5.71 -6.09
N GLY A 382 12.27 -4.63 -5.66
CA GLY A 382 11.47 -4.63 -4.43
C GLY A 382 10.11 -5.25 -4.72
N THR A 383 9.31 -5.46 -3.69
CA THR A 383 7.91 -5.76 -3.90
C THR A 383 7.05 -5.07 -2.87
N GLU A 384 5.83 -4.80 -3.28
CA GLU A 384 4.75 -4.52 -2.38
C GLU A 384 4.45 -5.79 -1.56
N ALA A 385 3.94 -6.87 -2.17
CA ALA A 385 3.57 -8.12 -1.50
C ALA A 385 3.98 -9.35 -2.31
N TYR A 386 4.19 -10.46 -1.62
CA TYR A 386 4.48 -11.74 -2.26
C TYR A 386 3.83 -12.92 -1.52
N ASP A 387 3.79 -14.10 -2.16
CA ASP A 387 3.36 -15.33 -1.52
C ASP A 387 4.36 -16.48 -1.66
N GLN A 388 4.04 -17.60 -1.01
CA GLN A 388 4.84 -18.84 -1.03
C GLN A 388 4.98 -19.47 -2.42
N LYS A 389 4.16 -19.07 -3.39
CA LYS A 389 4.20 -19.54 -4.77
C LYS A 389 4.99 -18.59 -5.69
N CYS A 390 5.70 -17.62 -5.13
CA CYS A 390 6.42 -16.58 -5.87
C CYS A 390 5.50 -15.71 -6.75
N HIS A 391 4.21 -15.56 -6.40
CA HIS A 391 3.45 -14.44 -6.95
C HIS A 391 3.93 -13.16 -6.30
N VAL A 392 4.11 -12.12 -7.10
CA VAL A 392 4.70 -10.86 -6.63
C VAL A 392 3.88 -9.70 -7.15
N ILE A 393 3.43 -8.85 -6.24
CA ILE A 393 2.83 -7.55 -6.54
C ILE A 393 3.96 -6.54 -6.58
N HIS A 394 4.24 -6.01 -7.76
CA HIS A 394 5.25 -4.97 -7.96
C HIS A 394 4.55 -3.68 -8.43
N PRO A 395 5.03 -2.49 -8.05
CA PRO A 395 4.59 -1.25 -8.70
C PRO A 395 4.70 -1.34 -10.23
N ARG A 396 3.76 -0.77 -10.98
CA ARG A 396 3.85 -0.70 -12.44
C ARG A 396 5.08 0.11 -12.85
N GLY A 397 5.51 -0.08 -14.10
CA GLY A 397 6.63 0.63 -14.71
C GLY A 397 7.65 -0.30 -15.36
N ILE A 398 7.71 -1.56 -14.90
CA ILE A 398 8.54 -2.59 -15.53
C ILE A 398 7.69 -3.71 -16.11
N ARG A 399 7.90 -3.99 -17.41
CA ARG A 399 7.33 -5.14 -18.10
C ARG A 399 8.28 -6.32 -17.97
N LEU A 400 8.23 -6.96 -16.80
CA LEU A 400 9.25 -7.92 -16.35
C LEU A 400 9.49 -9.06 -17.36
N ARG A 401 8.41 -9.61 -17.93
CA ARG A 401 8.49 -10.70 -18.90
C ARG A 401 9.18 -10.25 -20.18
N GLU A 402 8.79 -9.10 -20.71
CA GLU A 402 9.32 -8.52 -21.93
C GLU A 402 10.80 -8.17 -21.77
N LEU A 403 11.16 -7.52 -20.66
CA LEU A 403 12.54 -7.19 -20.33
C LEU A 403 13.41 -8.45 -20.20
N ARG A 404 12.96 -9.45 -19.45
CA ARG A 404 13.68 -10.73 -19.30
C ARG A 404 13.92 -11.39 -20.65
N THR A 405 12.89 -11.42 -21.49
CA THR A 405 12.98 -11.96 -22.86
C THR A 405 13.97 -11.14 -23.70
N ALA A 406 13.96 -9.81 -23.60
CA ALA A 406 14.86 -8.94 -24.33
C ALA A 406 16.32 -9.16 -23.92
N ILE A 407 16.60 -9.26 -22.61
CA ILE A 407 17.94 -9.58 -22.10
C ILE A 407 18.39 -10.95 -22.61
N GLN A 408 17.55 -11.98 -22.52
CA GLN A 408 17.90 -13.33 -23.00
C GLN A 408 18.17 -13.39 -24.50
N LYS A 409 17.53 -12.54 -25.32
CA LYS A 409 17.81 -12.45 -26.77
C LYS A 409 19.21 -11.94 -27.09
N THR A 410 19.87 -11.24 -26.17
CA THR A 410 21.29 -10.83 -26.32
C THR A 410 22.27 -12.00 -26.10
N GLY A 411 21.77 -13.16 -25.66
CA GLY A 411 22.58 -14.29 -25.23
C GLY A 411 22.96 -14.24 -23.74
N ALA A 412 22.64 -13.16 -23.04
CA ALA A 412 22.92 -13.01 -21.62
C ALA A 412 22.03 -13.91 -20.75
N HIS A 413 22.58 -14.36 -19.62
CA HIS A 413 21.81 -15.03 -18.58
C HIS A 413 21.11 -13.98 -17.71
N CYS A 414 19.80 -14.15 -17.46
CA CYS A 414 19.02 -13.23 -16.64
C CYS A 414 18.36 -13.96 -15.46
N THR A 415 18.69 -13.51 -14.25
CA THR A 415 18.08 -13.94 -12.98
C THR A 415 17.24 -12.79 -12.42
N VAL A 416 15.99 -13.07 -12.08
CA VAL A 416 15.09 -12.13 -11.41
C VAL A 416 15.03 -12.45 -9.92
N MET A 417 15.53 -11.53 -9.10
CA MET A 417 15.56 -11.64 -7.65
C MET A 417 14.68 -10.57 -7.02
N ILE A 418 13.75 -11.00 -6.18
CA ILE A 418 12.92 -10.10 -5.38
C ILE A 418 13.51 -9.99 -3.99
N VAL A 419 13.60 -8.76 -3.47
CA VAL A 419 14.09 -8.49 -2.12
C VAL A 419 12.97 -7.80 -1.35
N ALA A 420 12.47 -8.47 -0.31
CA ALA A 420 11.37 -7.94 0.50
C ALA A 420 11.40 -8.38 1.96
N GLU A 421 10.88 -7.52 2.81
CA GLU A 421 10.67 -7.84 4.22
C GLU A 421 9.63 -8.94 4.40
N GLY A 422 9.83 -9.78 5.42
CA GLY A 422 8.99 -10.94 5.69
C GLY A 422 7.52 -10.64 5.97
N TYR A 423 7.22 -9.47 6.55
CA TYR A 423 5.85 -9.07 6.86
C TYR A 423 4.98 -8.82 5.61
N LYS A 424 5.60 -8.75 4.42
CA LYS A 424 4.94 -8.63 3.11
C LYS A 424 4.55 -9.98 2.51
N CYS A 425 4.89 -11.08 3.18
CA CYS A 425 4.51 -12.43 2.77
C CYS A 425 3.05 -12.70 3.12
N HIS A 426 2.34 -13.31 2.18
CA HIS A 426 0.99 -13.80 2.36
C HIS A 426 0.91 -15.30 2.04
N ASP A 427 -0.04 -16.00 2.66
CA ASP A 427 -0.25 -17.43 2.38
C ASP A 427 -0.70 -17.66 0.94
N ASN A 428 -1.65 -16.85 0.46
CA ASN A 428 -2.10 -16.83 -0.93
C ASN A 428 -2.45 -15.41 -1.35
N LEU A 429 -1.63 -14.83 -2.23
CA LEU A 429 -1.82 -13.43 -2.65
C LEU A 429 -3.10 -13.25 -3.48
N LEU A 430 -3.47 -14.28 -4.25
CA LEU A 430 -4.62 -14.26 -5.17
C LEU A 430 -5.98 -14.25 -4.46
N GLU A 431 -6.03 -14.64 -3.19
CA GLU A 431 -7.26 -14.67 -2.40
C GLU A 431 -7.57 -13.32 -1.73
N ILE A 432 -6.62 -12.39 -1.72
CA ILE A 432 -6.77 -11.13 -0.99
C ILE A 432 -7.42 -10.08 -1.90
N GLN A 433 -8.74 -10.11 -1.96
CA GLN A 433 -9.55 -9.21 -2.78
C GLN A 433 -9.26 -7.72 -2.52
N GLU A 434 -8.89 -7.36 -1.29
CA GLU A 434 -8.66 -5.96 -0.92
C GLU A 434 -7.45 -5.34 -1.64
N PHE A 435 -6.42 -6.12 -1.98
CA PHE A 435 -5.28 -5.63 -2.77
C PHE A 435 -5.71 -5.22 -4.18
N TYR A 436 -6.61 -6.00 -4.78
CA TYR A 436 -7.02 -5.80 -6.16
C TYR A 436 -7.99 -4.64 -6.31
N GLN A 437 -8.99 -4.51 -5.43
CA GLN A 437 -10.05 -3.51 -5.58
C GLN A 437 -9.57 -2.05 -5.59
N HIS A 438 -8.40 -1.78 -5.02
CA HIS A 438 -7.94 -0.42 -4.73
C HIS A 438 -6.66 0.01 -5.46
N HIS A 439 -6.01 -0.92 -6.17
CA HIS A 439 -4.66 -0.70 -6.69
C HIS A 439 -4.45 -1.18 -8.13
N LEU A 440 -5.51 -1.60 -8.85
CA LEU A 440 -5.41 -2.14 -10.23
C LEU A 440 -4.62 -1.23 -11.19
N ASP A 441 -4.64 0.08 -10.98
CA ASP A 441 -4.01 1.06 -11.85
C ASP A 441 -2.50 1.21 -11.66
N ARG A 442 -1.93 0.72 -10.54
CA ARG A 442 -0.52 0.94 -10.16
C ARG A 442 0.26 -0.31 -9.79
N ILE A 443 -0.36 -1.48 -9.72
CA ILE A 443 0.35 -2.73 -9.48
C ILE A 443 0.36 -3.63 -10.72
N ALA A 444 1.42 -4.42 -10.84
CA ALA A 444 1.53 -5.55 -11.74
C ALA A 444 1.67 -6.81 -10.88
N ILE A 445 0.93 -7.86 -11.24
CA ILE A 445 1.08 -9.18 -10.63
C ILE A 445 1.99 -9.98 -11.55
N ASN A 446 3.15 -10.34 -11.03
CA ASN A 446 4.07 -11.24 -11.71
C ASN A 446 3.79 -12.68 -11.25
N GLY A 447 3.68 -13.60 -12.21
CA GLY A 447 3.30 -14.99 -11.97
C GLY A 447 4.46 -15.87 -11.49
N ALA A 448 4.13 -17.02 -10.89
CA ALA A 448 5.08 -18.10 -10.62
C ALA A 448 5.82 -18.48 -11.91
N GLY A 449 7.14 -18.27 -11.97
CA GLY A 449 7.97 -18.46 -13.17
C GLY A 449 8.50 -17.17 -13.82
N GLN A 450 8.05 -16.00 -13.40
CA GLN A 450 8.68 -14.72 -13.79
C GLN A 450 9.77 -14.28 -12.80
N VAL A 451 9.67 -14.76 -11.56
CA VAL A 451 10.62 -14.54 -10.47
C VAL A 451 11.40 -15.82 -10.23
N ASP A 452 12.73 -15.74 -10.11
CA ASP A 452 13.56 -16.93 -9.90
C ASP A 452 13.82 -17.17 -8.41
N GLU A 453 14.02 -16.09 -7.64
CA GLU A 453 14.29 -16.16 -6.19
C GLU A 453 13.63 -14.99 -5.44
N VAL A 454 13.03 -15.28 -4.29
CA VAL A 454 12.62 -14.27 -3.31
C VAL A 454 13.55 -14.33 -2.11
N VAL A 455 14.33 -13.28 -1.91
CA VAL A 455 15.16 -13.06 -0.72
C VAL A 455 14.32 -12.32 0.30
N SER A 456 14.07 -12.96 1.44
CA SER A 456 13.29 -12.37 2.52
C SER A 456 13.85 -12.73 3.89
N THR A 457 13.32 -12.06 4.91
CA THR A 457 13.62 -12.34 6.31
C THR A 457 12.87 -13.57 6.84
N ASN A 458 11.84 -14.08 6.16
CA ASN A 458 11.07 -15.25 6.64
C ASN A 458 11.83 -16.60 6.57
N GLY A 459 13.15 -16.62 6.39
CA GLY A 459 13.97 -17.83 6.33
C GLY A 459 13.73 -18.75 5.12
N LEU A 460 12.70 -18.49 4.32
CA LEU A 460 12.40 -19.20 3.08
C LEU A 460 12.98 -18.44 1.91
N GLY A 461 14.17 -18.84 1.45
CA GLY A 461 14.57 -18.56 0.07
C GLY A 461 13.64 -19.35 -0.85
N ILE A 462 12.54 -18.75 -1.28
CA ILE A 462 11.61 -19.42 -2.19
C ILE A 462 12.25 -19.37 -3.57
N ARG A 463 12.71 -20.54 -4.04
CA ARG A 463 13.30 -20.72 -5.36
C ARG A 463 12.33 -21.45 -6.27
N ASN A 464 12.13 -20.91 -7.47
CA ASN A 464 11.51 -21.68 -8.53
C ASN A 464 12.57 -22.62 -9.13
N ASN A 465 12.47 -23.92 -8.84
CA ASN A 465 13.24 -24.93 -9.57
C ASN A 465 12.74 -24.95 -11.02
N LEU A 466 13.39 -24.18 -11.89
CA LEU A 466 13.08 -24.08 -13.32
C LEU A 466 13.18 -25.44 -14.06
N SER A 467 13.78 -26.47 -13.44
CA SER A 467 13.88 -27.82 -13.99
C SER A 467 12.56 -28.59 -14.04
N ASP A 468 11.53 -28.19 -13.28
CA ASP A 468 10.27 -28.95 -13.17
C ASP A 468 9.11 -28.40 -14.02
N ILE A 469 9.31 -27.28 -14.73
CA ILE A 469 8.27 -26.65 -15.55
C ILE A 469 8.50 -26.99 -17.03
N HIS A 470 8.15 -28.22 -17.42
CA HIS A 470 7.83 -28.50 -18.81
C HIS A 470 6.53 -27.77 -19.19
N PRO A 471 6.47 -27.06 -20.33
CA PRO A 471 5.28 -26.32 -20.73
C PRO A 471 4.20 -27.29 -21.23
N LYS A 472 3.32 -27.75 -20.34
CA LYS A 472 2.03 -28.28 -20.74
C LYS A 472 1.00 -27.16 -20.67
N GLY A 473 0.81 -26.56 -21.84
CA GLY A 473 -0.36 -25.79 -22.31
C GLY A 473 -1.19 -25.03 -21.27
N TYR A 474 -0.98 -23.72 -21.17
CA TYR A 474 -2.02 -22.81 -20.70
C TYR A 474 -2.93 -22.41 -21.87
N HIS A 475 -4.11 -23.03 -21.91
CA HIS A 475 -5.24 -22.56 -22.70
C HIS A 475 -5.97 -21.43 -21.96
N ASN A 476 -6.14 -20.32 -22.69
CA ASN A 476 -7.27 -19.38 -22.70
C ASN A 476 -7.80 -18.81 -21.37
N GLY A 477 -7.45 -17.53 -21.15
CA GLY A 477 -8.38 -16.42 -20.90
C GLY A 477 -9.60 -16.66 -20.02
N VAL A 478 -9.56 -16.11 -18.81
CA VAL A 478 -10.77 -15.78 -18.06
C VAL A 478 -11.13 -14.31 -18.38
N PRO A 479 -12.33 -14.03 -18.91
CA PRO A 479 -12.80 -12.66 -19.04
C PRO A 479 -13.21 -12.14 -17.66
N VAL A 480 -12.84 -10.90 -17.37
CA VAL A 480 -13.37 -10.16 -16.24
C VAL A 480 -14.82 -9.78 -16.59
N SER A 481 -15.79 -10.34 -15.85
CA SER A 481 -17.19 -9.91 -15.83
C SER A 481 -17.48 -9.04 -14.61
#